data_AF-A0A7V2N115-F1
#
_entry.id   AF-A0A7V2N115-F1
#
_cell.length_a   1.000
_cell.length_b   1.000
_cell.length_c   1.000
_cell.angle_alpha   90.00
_cell.angle_beta   90.00
_cell.angle_gamma   90.00
#
_symmetry.space_group_name_H-M   'P 1'
#
loop_
_entity.id
_entity.type
_entity.pdbx_description
1 polymer ?
#
loop_
_entity_poly.entity_id
_entity_poly.type
_entity_poly.pdbx_seq_one_letter_code
_entity_poly.pdbx_strand_id
1 'polypeptide(L)'
;MRRLIFISFIILGCSAKKTPSETPITYNDIMNEAWKNYSIFEFSKARNLFSQALSINSKDREAYYGNSLSSASLSLYQEAFSLSSSGIFAQGEPPLKKVVNKIILNSMPDTILISAQKEGNDSVYFGYYYIQISDTPILEVSSIFLNNSLKSIYAFNRNKIIVPFTHVLDQNSNVKQSDLPKANDTIIYSVSIPTLKDIDSLLWNIIVLSSGLGYLSDNLSQAMIYGYLAYFTNPINSLNPRIVKRFKNSDNVFNLARILYKLELYYNLTNLLHDVDANWPYNNWGNNIKIDIKWVYNNQNAIKSKFYEFLSTQP
;
A
#
# COMPACT_ATOMS: atom_id res chain seq x y z
N MET A 1 33.51 56.74 17.87
CA MET A 1 34.31 55.73 18.59
C MET A 1 33.82 55.65 20.03
N ARG A 2 32.96 54.67 20.34
CA ARG A 2 32.44 54.42 21.69
C ARG A 2 33.42 53.50 22.44
N ARG A 3 33.97 53.97 23.56
CA ARG A 3 34.84 53.18 24.44
C ARG A 3 34.00 52.35 25.41
N LEU A 4 34.37 51.07 25.53
CA LEU A 4 33.84 50.11 26.49
C LEU A 4 34.06 50.59 27.93
N ILE A 5 33.07 50.36 28.79
CA ILE A 5 33.24 50.26 30.24
C ILE A 5 32.99 48.80 30.61
N PHE A 6 34.03 48.13 31.08
CA PHE A 6 33.96 46.81 31.70
C PHE A 6 33.40 46.97 33.12
N ILE A 7 32.25 46.37 33.41
CA ILE A 7 31.77 46.17 34.78
C ILE A 7 31.92 44.68 35.07
N SER A 8 32.87 44.38 35.96
CA SER A 8 33.07 43.05 36.52
C SER A 8 32.07 42.85 37.65
N PHE A 9 31.15 41.89 37.52
CA PHE A 9 30.29 41.46 38.61
C PHE A 9 30.86 40.18 39.23
N ILE A 10 31.39 40.32 40.44
CA ILE A 10 31.77 39.25 41.34
C ILE A 10 30.48 38.58 41.83
N ILE A 11 30.23 37.34 41.40
CA ILE A 11 29.14 36.52 41.96
C ILE A 11 29.70 35.77 43.16
N LEU A 12 29.33 36.26 44.36
CA LEU A 12 29.51 35.55 45.62
C LEU A 12 28.69 34.26 45.59
N GLY A 13 29.37 33.13 45.77
CA GLY A 13 28.77 31.80 45.76
C GLY A 13 27.80 31.61 46.92
N CYS A 14 26.52 31.42 46.58
CA CYS A 14 25.53 30.84 47.46
C CYS A 14 25.46 29.35 47.12
N SER A 15 25.84 28.48 48.07
CA SER A 15 25.79 27.02 47.91
C SER A 15 24.35 26.55 47.77
N ALA A 16 23.83 26.52 46.54
CA ALA A 16 22.61 25.81 46.22
C ALA A 16 22.87 24.31 46.39
N LYS A 17 22.09 23.66 47.27
CA LYS A 17 21.94 22.20 47.31
C LYS A 17 21.77 21.71 45.88
N LYS A 18 22.70 20.88 45.39
CA LYS A 18 22.48 20.08 44.17
C LYS A 18 21.20 19.27 44.40
N THR A 19 20.12 19.66 43.71
CA THR A 19 19.04 18.73 43.40
C THR A 19 19.65 17.50 42.71
N PRO A 20 19.07 16.30 42.87
CA PRO A 20 19.54 15.14 42.14
C PRO A 20 19.52 15.53 40.66
N SER A 21 20.68 15.42 40.01
CA SER A 21 20.79 15.56 38.56
C SER A 21 19.88 14.49 37.97
N GLU A 22 18.65 14.85 37.61
CA GLU A 22 17.80 14.03 36.77
C GLU A 22 18.60 13.78 35.48
N THR A 23 19.10 12.55 35.33
CA THR A 23 19.69 12.10 34.07
C THR A 23 18.70 12.43 32.96
N PRO A 24 19.12 13.17 31.90
CA PRO A 24 18.23 13.54 30.83
C PRO A 24 17.57 12.27 30.27
N ILE A 25 16.24 12.25 30.22
CA ILE A 25 15.49 11.13 29.62
C ILE A 25 15.98 10.99 28.18
N THR A 26 16.57 9.85 27.85
CA THR A 26 17.08 9.62 26.51
C THR A 26 15.95 9.19 25.57
N TYR A 27 16.16 9.33 24.27
CA TYR A 27 15.27 8.77 23.25
C TYR A 27 14.95 7.28 23.50
N ASN A 28 15.97 6.50 23.90
CA ASN A 28 15.79 5.08 24.21
C ASN A 28 14.92 4.85 25.44
N ASP A 29 15.00 5.73 26.44
CA ASP A 29 14.17 5.65 27.64
C ASP A 29 12.69 5.92 27.29
N ILE A 30 12.42 6.93 26.45
CA ILE A 30 11.07 7.22 25.94
C ILE A 30 10.51 6.02 25.18
N MET A 31 11.30 5.43 24.27
CA MET A 31 10.86 4.26 23.49
C MET A 31 10.61 3.03 24.37
N ASN A 32 11.47 2.78 25.37
CA ASN A 32 11.26 1.70 26.33
C ASN A 32 10.01 1.92 27.18
N GLU A 33 9.80 3.14 27.67
CA GLU A 33 8.61 3.48 28.42
C GLU A 33 7.34 3.39 27.55
N ALA A 34 7.40 3.81 26.28
CA ALA A 34 6.29 3.72 25.35
C ALA A 34 5.83 2.27 25.16
N TRP A 35 6.76 1.35 24.86
CA TRP A 35 6.45 -0.07 24.71
C TRP A 35 6.01 -0.73 26.02
N LYS A 36 6.57 -0.31 27.16
CA LYS A 36 6.10 -0.78 28.47
C LYS A 36 4.64 -0.38 28.70
N ASN A 37 4.27 0.87 28.46
CA ASN A 37 2.87 1.32 28.60
C ASN A 37 1.95 0.58 27.61
N TYR A 38 2.41 0.34 26.38
CA TYR A 38 1.64 -0.46 25.42
C TYR A 38 1.37 -1.88 25.96
N SER A 39 2.39 -2.54 26.56
CA SER A 39 2.25 -3.91 27.08
C SER A 39 1.27 -4.05 28.24
N ILE A 40 0.99 -2.96 28.96
CA ILE A 40 0.03 -2.91 30.07
C ILE A 40 -1.31 -2.28 29.65
N PHE A 41 -1.59 -2.21 28.35
CA PHE A 41 -2.83 -1.66 27.77
C PHE A 41 -3.05 -0.15 28.01
N GLU A 42 -2.02 0.58 28.43
CA GLU A 42 -2.04 2.05 28.58
C GLU A 42 -1.78 2.74 27.23
N PHE A 43 -2.65 2.46 26.26
CA PHE A 43 -2.44 2.84 24.85
C PHE A 43 -2.38 4.35 24.63
N SER A 44 -3.19 5.13 25.34
CA SER A 44 -3.15 6.60 25.26
C SER A 44 -1.81 7.16 25.72
N LYS A 45 -1.24 6.61 26.80
CA LYS A 45 0.08 7.02 27.30
C LYS A 45 1.20 6.56 26.38
N ALA A 46 1.15 5.31 25.90
CA ALA A 46 2.09 4.79 24.91
C ALA A 46 2.11 5.65 23.63
N ARG A 47 0.94 5.98 23.09
CA ARG A 47 0.78 6.85 21.92
C ARG A 47 1.45 8.21 22.12
N ASN A 48 1.25 8.85 23.26
CA ASN A 48 1.87 10.14 23.57
C ASN A 48 3.40 10.04 23.64
N LEU A 49 3.93 8.97 24.24
CA LEU A 49 5.37 8.74 24.30
C LEU A 49 5.97 8.48 22.92
N PHE A 50 5.30 7.70 22.05
CA PHE A 50 5.75 7.54 20.66
C PHE A 50 5.69 8.85 19.87
N SER A 51 4.69 9.71 20.10
CA SER A 51 4.67 11.06 19.51
C SER A 51 5.84 11.93 19.97
N GLN A 52 6.24 11.83 21.24
CA GLN A 52 7.45 12.49 21.76
C GLN A 52 8.73 11.91 21.13
N ALA A 53 8.80 10.59 20.94
CA ALA A 53 9.91 9.97 20.23
C ALA A 53 10.00 10.48 18.78
N LEU A 54 8.87 10.66 18.09
CA LEU A 54 8.81 11.23 16.74
C LEU A 54 9.15 12.72 16.69
N SER A 55 8.94 13.49 17.75
CA SER A 55 9.38 14.90 17.79
C SER A 55 10.90 15.02 17.94
N ILE A 56 11.55 14.03 18.55
CA ILE A 56 13.01 13.93 18.66
C ILE A 56 13.61 13.36 17.38
N ASN A 57 13.05 12.28 16.85
CA ASN A 57 13.46 11.64 15.60
C ASN A 57 12.24 11.40 14.70
N SER A 58 11.97 12.35 13.81
CA SER A 58 10.82 12.34 12.90
C SER A 58 10.88 11.29 11.80
N LYS A 59 11.99 10.53 11.70
CA LYS A 59 12.14 9.44 10.72
C LYS A 59 12.15 8.07 11.37
N ASP A 60 11.87 7.98 12.67
CA ASP A 60 11.98 6.72 13.38
C ASP A 60 10.84 5.76 13.06
N ARG A 61 11.19 4.65 12.41
CA ARG A 61 10.27 3.59 12.00
C ARG A 61 9.54 2.96 13.18
N GLU A 62 10.26 2.70 14.27
CA GLU A 62 9.71 2.01 15.43
C GLU A 62 8.70 2.91 16.16
N ALA A 63 8.98 4.21 16.24
CA ALA A 63 8.07 5.18 16.83
C ALA A 63 6.80 5.35 16.01
N TYR A 64 6.88 5.41 14.67
CA TYR A 64 5.68 5.39 13.81
C TYR A 64 4.86 4.12 13.98
N TYR A 65 5.52 2.95 14.02
CA TYR A 65 4.87 1.67 14.23
C TYR A 65 4.15 1.63 15.57
N GLY A 66 4.83 1.96 16.67
CA GLY A 66 4.27 1.97 18.01
C GLY A 66 3.12 2.97 18.16
N ASN A 67 3.23 4.15 17.54
CA ASN A 67 2.18 5.18 17.56
C ASN A 67 0.93 4.73 16.80
N SER A 68 1.13 4.20 15.59
CA SER A 68 0.04 3.68 14.75
C SER A 68 -0.65 2.50 15.44
N LEU A 69 0.12 1.57 16.02
CA LEU A 69 -0.41 0.43 16.75
C LEU A 69 -1.21 0.88 17.99
N SER A 70 -0.67 1.80 18.79
CA SER A 70 -1.39 2.36 19.95
C SER A 70 -2.68 3.09 19.53
N SER A 71 -2.66 3.79 18.40
CA SER A 71 -3.85 4.45 17.86
C SER A 71 -4.90 3.44 17.38
N ALA A 72 -4.46 2.35 16.73
CA ALA A 72 -5.35 1.26 16.32
C ALA A 72 -5.99 0.55 17.52
N SER A 73 -5.24 0.33 18.60
CA SER A 73 -5.76 -0.21 19.86
C SER A 73 -6.78 0.69 20.57
N LEU A 74 -6.81 1.98 20.21
CA LEU A 74 -7.81 2.96 20.65
C LEU A 74 -8.95 3.13 19.64
N SER A 75 -9.02 2.31 18.58
CA SER A 75 -9.96 2.45 17.46
C SER A 75 -9.87 3.78 16.71
N LEU A 76 -8.74 4.50 16.83
CA LEU A 76 -8.43 5.73 16.09
C LEU A 76 -7.86 5.35 14.72
N TYR A 77 -8.69 4.71 13.91
CA TYR A 77 -8.24 4.03 12.70
C TYR A 77 -7.72 4.99 11.63
N GLN A 78 -8.31 6.17 11.49
CA GLN A 78 -7.86 7.17 10.52
C GLN A 78 -6.45 7.70 10.87
N GLU A 79 -6.22 8.02 12.15
CA GLU A 79 -4.91 8.43 12.65
C GLU A 79 -3.89 7.31 12.56
N ALA A 80 -4.28 6.10 12.93
CA ALA A 80 -3.42 4.93 12.83
C ALA A 80 -2.98 4.68 11.38
N PHE A 81 -3.91 4.78 10.42
CA PHE A 81 -3.61 4.67 8.99
C PHE A 81 -2.65 5.77 8.54
N SER A 82 -2.90 7.01 8.92
CA SER A 82 -2.04 8.15 8.59
C SER A 82 -0.62 7.97 9.15
N LEU A 83 -0.49 7.54 10.41
CA LEU A 83 0.80 7.27 11.06
C LEU A 83 1.55 6.11 10.41
N SER A 84 0.86 5.01 10.13
CA SER A 84 1.42 3.84 9.44
C SER A 84 1.92 4.23 8.04
N SER A 85 1.11 4.95 7.27
CA SER A 85 1.50 5.44 5.95
C SER A 85 2.71 6.38 6.07
N SER A 86 2.64 7.37 6.97
CA SER A 86 3.72 8.33 7.23
C SER A 86 5.04 7.67 7.61
N GLY A 87 5.02 6.61 8.43
CA GLY A 87 6.24 5.89 8.80
C GLY A 87 6.88 5.09 7.64
N ILE A 88 6.09 4.73 6.62
CA ILE A 88 6.62 4.19 5.37
C ILE A 88 7.31 5.31 4.59
N PHE A 89 6.67 6.48 4.47
CA PHE A 89 7.20 7.65 3.78
C PHE A 89 8.47 8.23 4.45
N ALA A 90 8.54 8.21 5.78
CA ALA A 90 9.60 8.88 6.55
C ALA A 90 10.98 8.19 6.45
N GLN A 91 11.04 6.93 6.01
CA GLN A 91 12.29 6.17 5.83
C GLN A 91 13.15 6.62 4.64
N GLY A 92 12.72 7.62 3.87
CA GLY A 92 13.65 8.46 3.11
C GLY A 92 13.75 8.24 1.61
N GLU A 93 12.84 7.48 0.98
CA GLU A 93 12.55 7.69 -0.44
C GLU A 93 11.03 7.82 -0.58
N PRO A 94 10.52 8.79 -1.35
CA PRO A 94 9.11 8.77 -1.72
C PRO A 94 8.85 7.37 -2.25
N PRO A 95 7.84 6.63 -1.76
CA PRO A 95 7.64 5.24 -2.13
C PRO A 95 7.40 5.12 -3.63
N LEU A 96 7.15 6.22 -4.32
CA LEU A 96 6.91 6.33 -5.73
C LEU A 96 8.03 7.14 -6.39
N LYS A 97 8.63 6.58 -7.42
CA LYS A 97 9.35 7.34 -8.43
C LYS A 97 8.46 7.48 -9.65
N LYS A 98 8.27 8.71 -10.12
CA LYS A 98 7.70 8.94 -11.44
C LYS A 98 8.75 8.59 -12.49
N VAL A 99 8.38 7.70 -13.40
CA VAL A 99 9.20 7.26 -14.52
C VAL A 99 8.46 7.59 -15.80
N VAL A 100 9.15 8.33 -16.66
CA VAL A 100 8.74 8.50 -18.05
C VAL A 100 9.65 7.63 -18.89
N ASN A 101 9.05 6.75 -19.69
CA ASN A 101 9.81 5.82 -20.51
C ASN A 101 9.21 5.71 -21.91
N LYS A 102 10.03 5.24 -22.86
CA LYS A 102 9.67 5.05 -24.26
C LYS A 102 9.95 3.61 -24.66
N ILE A 103 8.97 2.97 -25.27
CA ILE A 103 9.12 1.65 -25.90
C ILE A 103 8.79 1.75 -27.39
N ILE A 104 9.48 0.93 -28.17
CA ILE A 104 9.16 0.69 -29.58
C ILE A 104 8.61 -0.73 -29.64
N LEU A 105 7.41 -0.90 -30.20
CA LEU A 105 6.77 -2.21 -30.27
C LEU A 105 7.45 -3.07 -31.33
N ASN A 106 7.87 -4.28 -30.95
CA ASN A 106 8.41 -5.26 -31.91
C ASN A 106 7.29 -5.95 -32.70
N SER A 107 6.13 -6.11 -32.09
CA SER A 107 4.94 -6.74 -32.66
C SER A 107 3.68 -6.09 -32.12
N MET A 108 2.54 -6.42 -32.73
CA MET A 108 1.24 -6.07 -32.18
C MET A 108 1.11 -6.69 -30.76
N PRO A 109 0.63 -5.92 -29.77
CA PRO A 109 0.39 -6.43 -28.42
C PRO A 109 -0.81 -7.38 -28.38
N ASP A 110 -0.87 -8.18 -27.32
CA ASP A 110 -2.03 -9.04 -27.04
C ASP A 110 -3.30 -8.19 -26.93
N THR A 111 -4.39 -8.69 -27.50
CA THR A 111 -5.70 -8.03 -27.48
C THR A 111 -6.79 -8.93 -26.93
N ILE A 112 -7.76 -8.35 -26.25
CA ILE A 112 -9.05 -9.00 -25.94
C ILE A 112 -10.16 -8.21 -26.60
N LEU A 113 -10.99 -8.90 -27.38
CA LEU A 113 -12.20 -8.34 -27.95
C LEU A 113 -13.32 -8.39 -26.90
N ILE A 114 -14.01 -7.26 -26.71
CA ILE A 114 -15.14 -7.15 -25.78
C ILE A 114 -16.45 -7.22 -26.56
N SER A 115 -16.54 -6.45 -27.64
CA SER A 115 -17.73 -6.37 -28.48
C SER A 115 -17.39 -6.09 -29.93
N ALA A 116 -18.28 -6.53 -30.81
CA ALA A 116 -18.27 -6.19 -32.22
C ALA A 116 -19.70 -5.78 -32.61
N GLN A 117 -19.83 -4.69 -33.34
CA GLN A 117 -21.11 -4.16 -33.79
C GLN A 117 -21.07 -3.70 -35.25
N LYS A 118 -22.22 -3.70 -35.90
CA LYS A 118 -22.41 -3.14 -37.24
C LYS A 118 -22.99 -1.74 -37.12
N GLU A 119 -22.31 -0.76 -37.70
CA GLU A 119 -22.79 0.63 -37.81
C GLU A 119 -22.91 0.99 -39.29
N GLY A 120 -24.13 0.86 -39.83
CA GLY A 120 -24.36 0.92 -41.27
C GLY A 120 -23.60 -0.19 -41.99
N ASN A 121 -22.73 0.19 -42.93
CA ASN A 121 -21.90 -0.76 -43.68
C ASN A 121 -20.60 -1.14 -42.95
N ASP A 122 -20.22 -0.40 -41.92
CA ASP A 122 -18.95 -0.55 -41.22
C ASP A 122 -19.06 -1.57 -40.07
N SER A 123 -18.00 -2.34 -39.86
CA SER A 123 -17.86 -3.24 -38.71
C SER A 123 -16.96 -2.56 -37.67
N VAL A 124 -17.48 -2.34 -36.47
CA VAL A 124 -16.78 -1.67 -35.38
C VAL A 124 -16.47 -2.67 -34.28
N TYR A 125 -15.20 -2.75 -33.89
CA TYR A 125 -14.69 -3.65 -32.86
C TYR A 125 -14.15 -2.83 -31.68
N PHE A 126 -14.60 -3.19 -30.48
CA PHE A 126 -14.10 -2.63 -29.23
C PHE A 126 -13.41 -3.71 -28.42
N GLY A 127 -12.24 -3.35 -27.88
CA GLY A 127 -11.47 -4.26 -27.07
C GLY A 127 -10.44 -3.55 -26.22
N TYR A 128 -9.58 -4.35 -25.62
CA TYR A 128 -8.40 -3.89 -24.90
C TYR A 128 -7.15 -4.47 -25.54
N TYR A 129 -6.06 -3.73 -25.43
CA TYR A 129 -4.72 -4.27 -25.64
C TYR A 129 -3.85 -4.05 -24.42
N TYR A 130 -2.88 -4.94 -24.26
CA TYR A 130 -1.99 -4.94 -23.10
C TYR A 130 -0.61 -4.45 -23.48
N ILE A 131 -0.09 -3.52 -22.69
CA ILE A 131 1.27 -3.02 -22.88
C ILE A 131 2.09 -3.50 -21.70
N GLN A 132 2.99 -4.45 -21.97
CA GLN A 132 4.02 -4.84 -21.03
C GLN A 132 5.06 -3.71 -20.95
N ILE A 133 5.31 -3.20 -19.75
CA ILE A 133 5.99 -1.92 -19.56
C ILE A 133 7.23 -2.04 -18.69
N SER A 134 7.27 -2.96 -17.73
CA SER A 134 8.50 -3.39 -17.04
C SER A 134 8.26 -4.65 -16.19
N ASP A 135 9.26 -5.18 -15.52
CA ASP A 135 9.08 -6.19 -14.46
C ASP A 135 8.71 -5.55 -13.11
N THR A 136 8.80 -4.23 -13.02
CA THR A 136 8.51 -3.44 -11.82
C THR A 136 7.01 -3.20 -11.66
N PRO A 137 6.47 -3.33 -10.43
CA PRO A 137 5.10 -2.95 -10.11
C PRO A 137 4.76 -1.50 -10.48
N ILE A 138 3.56 -1.23 -10.96
CA ILE A 138 3.11 0.13 -11.30
C ILE A 138 1.99 0.58 -10.38
N LEU A 139 2.22 1.68 -9.67
CA LEU A 139 1.32 2.35 -8.71
C LEU A 139 0.25 3.19 -9.36
N GLU A 140 0.61 3.85 -10.45
CA GLU A 140 -0.25 4.77 -11.15
C GLU A 140 0.23 4.85 -12.58
N VAL A 141 -0.69 5.01 -13.52
CA VAL A 141 -0.38 5.37 -14.89
C VAL A 141 -0.93 6.77 -15.08
N SER A 142 -0.04 7.77 -15.07
CA SER A 142 -0.46 9.17 -15.19
C SER A 142 -0.82 9.51 -16.63
N SER A 143 -0.12 8.94 -17.61
CA SER A 143 -0.42 9.15 -19.02
C SER A 143 0.22 8.09 -19.91
N ILE A 144 -0.37 7.90 -21.08
CA ILE A 144 0.19 7.09 -22.14
C ILE A 144 -0.07 7.73 -23.51
N PHE A 145 0.95 7.74 -24.35
CA PHE A 145 0.91 8.28 -25.70
C PHE A 145 1.31 7.18 -26.68
N LEU A 146 0.48 6.95 -27.70
CA LEU A 146 0.79 6.12 -28.86
C LEU A 146 1.08 7.05 -30.04
N ASN A 147 2.29 7.01 -30.58
CA ASN A 147 2.75 7.90 -31.66
C ASN A 147 2.37 9.38 -31.39
N ASN A 148 2.71 9.86 -30.19
CA ASN A 148 2.41 11.20 -29.67
C ASN A 148 0.93 11.54 -29.47
N SER A 149 0.01 10.58 -29.64
CA SER A 149 -1.42 10.76 -29.34
C SER A 149 -1.74 10.21 -27.96
N LEU A 150 -2.27 11.05 -27.07
CA LEU A 150 -2.73 10.64 -25.73
C LEU A 150 -3.82 9.58 -25.85
N LYS A 151 -3.71 8.49 -25.08
CA LYS A 151 -4.73 7.44 -25.03
C LYS A 151 -5.37 7.36 -23.65
N SER A 152 -6.65 6.98 -23.64
CA SER A 152 -7.37 6.68 -22.41
C SER A 152 -6.78 5.45 -21.73
N ILE A 153 -6.75 5.43 -20.40
CA ILE A 153 -6.30 4.26 -19.63
C ILE A 153 -7.54 3.59 -19.09
N TYR A 154 -7.75 2.31 -19.41
CA TYR A 154 -8.87 1.55 -18.85
C TYR A 154 -8.51 1.04 -17.45
N ALA A 155 -7.35 0.40 -17.33
CA ALA A 155 -6.83 -0.14 -16.08
C ALA A 155 -5.32 -0.41 -16.20
N PHE A 156 -4.71 -0.89 -15.13
CA PHE A 156 -3.38 -1.48 -15.14
C PHE A 156 -3.33 -2.62 -14.13
N ASN A 157 -2.42 -3.57 -14.33
CA ASN A 157 -2.07 -4.59 -13.34
C ASN A 157 -0.61 -4.36 -12.90
N ARG A 158 -0.05 -5.31 -12.13
CA ARG A 158 1.33 -5.23 -11.61
C ARG A 158 2.31 -4.69 -12.65
N ASN A 159 2.27 -5.17 -13.89
CA ASN A 159 3.28 -4.85 -14.89
C ASN A 159 2.75 -4.56 -16.30
N LYS A 160 1.43 -4.46 -16.48
CA LYS A 160 0.75 -4.17 -17.75
C LYS A 160 -0.18 -2.98 -17.61
N ILE A 161 -0.17 -2.08 -18.60
CA ILE A 161 -1.26 -1.12 -18.81
C ILE A 161 -2.30 -1.79 -19.72
N ILE A 162 -3.57 -1.57 -19.41
CA ILE A 162 -4.72 -1.99 -20.20
C ILE A 162 -5.30 -0.75 -20.88
N VAL A 163 -5.22 -0.72 -22.21
CA VAL A 163 -5.66 0.42 -23.03
C VAL A 163 -6.83 -0.02 -23.92
N PRO A 164 -7.94 0.72 -23.97
CA PRO A 164 -9.03 0.42 -24.88
C PRO A 164 -8.63 0.76 -26.31
N PHE A 165 -9.16 0.00 -27.27
CA PHE A 165 -9.06 0.32 -28.69
C PHE A 165 -10.43 0.30 -29.36
N THR A 166 -10.50 1.07 -30.45
CA THR A 166 -11.53 0.98 -31.46
C THR A 166 -10.88 0.62 -32.79
N HIS A 167 -11.47 -0.35 -33.50
CA HIS A 167 -11.05 -0.74 -34.83
C HIS A 167 -12.26 -0.79 -35.75
N VAL A 168 -12.21 -0.08 -36.87
CA VAL A 168 -13.31 0.08 -37.81
C VAL A 168 -12.88 -0.45 -39.17
N LEU A 169 -13.62 -1.44 -39.66
CA LEU A 169 -13.47 -2.01 -40.99
C LEU A 169 -14.64 -1.56 -41.87
N ASP A 170 -14.34 -1.24 -43.13
CA ASP A 170 -15.38 -1.04 -44.13
C ASP A 170 -16.03 -2.38 -44.56
N GLN A 171 -17.01 -2.31 -45.46
CA GLN A 171 -17.70 -3.48 -46.02
C GLN A 171 -16.79 -4.48 -46.75
N ASN A 172 -15.59 -4.06 -47.17
CA ASN A 172 -14.59 -4.87 -47.87
C ASN A 172 -13.48 -5.34 -46.92
N SER A 173 -13.64 -5.15 -45.61
CA SER A 173 -12.62 -5.45 -44.58
C SER A 173 -11.36 -4.59 -44.67
N ASN A 174 -11.41 -3.42 -45.32
CA ASN A 174 -10.31 -2.46 -45.26
C ASN A 174 -10.39 -1.64 -43.96
N VAL A 175 -9.24 -1.34 -43.39
CA VAL A 175 -9.15 -0.52 -42.18
C VAL A 175 -9.50 0.93 -42.48
N LYS A 176 -10.63 1.40 -41.96
CA LYS A 176 -11.08 2.79 -42.07
C LYS A 176 -10.55 3.65 -40.92
N GLN A 177 -10.53 3.10 -39.71
CA GLN A 177 -9.97 3.73 -38.52
C GLN A 177 -9.43 2.66 -37.59
N SER A 178 -8.29 2.89 -36.95
CA SER A 178 -7.83 2.01 -35.89
C SER A 178 -6.94 2.72 -34.90
N ASP A 179 -7.23 2.49 -33.61
CA ASP A 179 -6.38 2.84 -32.49
C ASP A 179 -5.47 1.67 -32.04
N LEU A 180 -5.48 0.55 -32.78
CA LEU A 180 -4.61 -0.57 -32.50
C LEU A 180 -3.17 -0.21 -32.85
N PRO A 181 -2.22 -0.42 -31.93
CA PRO A 181 -0.82 -0.23 -32.22
C PRO A 181 -0.30 -1.32 -33.18
N LYS A 182 0.72 -0.96 -33.96
CA LYS A 182 1.39 -1.79 -34.95
C LYS A 182 2.85 -2.00 -34.57
N ALA A 183 3.51 -2.95 -35.25
CA ALA A 183 4.96 -3.08 -35.15
C ALA A 183 5.63 -1.75 -35.53
N ASN A 184 6.68 -1.40 -34.79
CA ASN A 184 7.44 -0.15 -34.84
C ASN A 184 6.72 1.11 -34.32
N ASP A 185 5.48 1.00 -33.83
CA ASP A 185 4.85 2.12 -33.14
C ASP A 185 5.60 2.46 -31.84
N THR A 186 5.63 3.75 -31.53
CA THR A 186 6.25 4.27 -30.31
C THR A 186 5.18 4.47 -29.24
N ILE A 187 5.42 3.92 -28.05
CA ILE A 187 4.63 4.22 -26.86
C ILE A 187 5.50 4.98 -25.87
N ILE A 188 5.00 6.12 -25.39
CA ILE A 188 5.57 6.87 -24.28
C ILE A 188 4.59 6.78 -23.12
N TYR A 189 5.06 6.40 -21.95
CA TYR A 189 4.21 6.32 -20.77
C TYR A 189 4.86 7.02 -19.57
N SER A 190 4.00 7.53 -18.68
CA SER A 190 4.38 8.06 -17.38
C SER A 190 3.71 7.22 -16.31
N VAL A 191 4.52 6.58 -15.47
CA VAL A 191 4.04 5.72 -14.38
C VAL A 191 4.69 6.11 -13.07
N SER A 192 3.98 5.89 -11.98
CA SER A 192 4.56 5.84 -10.63
C SER A 192 4.96 4.40 -10.37
N ILE A 193 6.22 4.13 -10.05
CA ILE A 193 6.71 2.79 -9.65
C ILE A 193 7.28 2.84 -8.24
N PRO A 194 7.34 1.72 -7.51
CA PRO A 194 7.89 1.75 -6.18
C PRO A 194 9.40 2.00 -6.21
N THR A 195 9.90 2.85 -5.32
CA THR A 195 11.35 3.10 -5.15
C THR A 195 12.04 1.95 -4.42
N LEU A 196 11.32 1.26 -3.55
CA LEU A 196 11.79 0.07 -2.85
C LEU A 196 11.81 -1.11 -3.81
N LYS A 197 12.99 -1.74 -3.98
CA LYS A 197 13.19 -2.94 -4.84
C LYS A 197 12.27 -4.09 -4.46
N ASP A 198 11.97 -4.23 -3.16
CA ASP A 198 11.21 -5.34 -2.59
C ASP A 198 10.05 -4.82 -1.72
N ILE A 199 9.09 -4.10 -2.33
CA ILE A 199 7.78 -3.96 -1.69
C ILE A 199 7.11 -5.32 -1.74
N ASP A 200 6.79 -5.86 -0.57
CA ASP A 200 5.94 -7.04 -0.43
C ASP A 200 4.69 -6.87 -1.31
N SER A 201 4.44 -7.82 -2.21
CA SER A 201 3.31 -7.79 -3.17
C SER A 201 1.97 -7.49 -2.48
N LEU A 202 1.84 -7.85 -1.19
CA LEU A 202 0.71 -7.53 -0.36
C LEU A 202 0.64 -6.06 0.03
N LEU A 203 1.73 -5.47 0.55
CA LEU A 203 1.80 -4.04 0.85
C LEU A 203 1.50 -3.23 -0.40
N TRP A 204 2.03 -3.69 -1.54
CA TRP A 204 1.75 -3.11 -2.84
C TRP A 204 0.24 -3.05 -3.12
N ASN A 205 -0.46 -4.19 -3.04
CA ASN A 205 -1.92 -4.23 -3.22
C ASN A 205 -2.67 -3.34 -2.21
N ILE A 206 -2.22 -3.29 -0.95
CA ILE A 206 -2.83 -2.41 0.07
C ILE A 206 -2.69 -0.94 -0.32
N ILE A 207 -1.52 -0.51 -0.81
CA ILE A 207 -1.29 0.87 -1.25
C ILE A 207 -2.20 1.23 -2.42
N VAL A 208 -2.32 0.37 -3.45
CA VAL A 208 -3.29 0.59 -4.56
C VAL A 208 -4.68 0.81 -4.05
N LEU A 209 -5.18 -0.16 -3.29
CA LEU A 209 -6.56 -0.18 -2.86
C LEU A 209 -6.86 1.02 -1.95
N SER A 210 -5.89 1.41 -1.12
CA SER A 210 -5.99 2.61 -0.29
C SER A 210 -6.08 3.91 -1.08
N SER A 211 -5.35 4.01 -2.19
CA SER A 211 -5.34 5.21 -3.03
C SER A 211 -6.61 5.35 -3.90
N GLY A 212 -7.25 4.24 -4.24
CA GLY A 212 -8.46 4.22 -5.06
C GLY A 212 -9.76 4.41 -4.28
N LEU A 213 -9.73 4.39 -2.94
CA LEU A 213 -10.92 4.31 -2.11
C LEU A 213 -10.91 5.42 -1.06
N GLY A 214 -11.43 6.57 -1.47
CA GLY A 214 -11.80 7.63 -0.54
C GLY A 214 -12.99 7.16 0.30
N TYR A 215 -12.75 6.90 1.58
CA TYR A 215 -13.75 6.69 2.64
C TYR A 215 -14.40 5.30 2.67
N LEU A 216 -13.92 4.46 3.60
CA LEU A 216 -14.34 3.06 3.74
C LEU A 216 -14.69 2.73 5.19
N SER A 217 -15.58 1.74 5.36
CA SER A 217 -16.12 1.27 6.65
C SER A 217 -15.04 0.87 7.69
N ASP A 218 -15.34 0.97 8.98
CA ASP A 218 -14.42 0.68 10.11
C ASP A 218 -13.63 -0.63 9.96
N ASN A 219 -14.30 -1.70 9.52
CA ASN A 219 -13.71 -3.02 9.30
C ASN A 219 -12.61 -3.04 8.23
N LEU A 220 -12.75 -2.20 7.22
CA LEU A 220 -11.82 -2.10 6.11
C LEU A 220 -10.62 -1.23 6.50
N SER A 221 -10.87 -0.13 7.21
CA SER A 221 -9.82 0.70 7.82
C SER A 221 -8.93 -0.12 8.75
N GLN A 222 -9.53 -0.92 9.64
CA GLN A 222 -8.82 -1.83 10.53
C GLN A 222 -7.89 -2.80 9.76
N ALA A 223 -8.39 -3.44 8.70
CA ALA A 223 -7.61 -4.38 7.91
C ALA A 223 -6.42 -3.71 7.20
N MET A 224 -6.63 -2.51 6.65
CA MET A 224 -5.57 -1.75 6.00
C MET A 224 -4.47 -1.36 6.99
N ILE A 225 -4.85 -0.86 8.16
CA ILE A 225 -3.91 -0.50 9.23
C ILE A 225 -3.08 -1.71 9.66
N TYR A 226 -3.72 -2.85 9.89
CA TYR A 226 -2.99 -4.05 10.28
C TYR A 226 -2.06 -4.56 9.18
N GLY A 227 -2.44 -4.42 7.90
CA GLY A 227 -1.55 -4.72 6.79
C GLY A 227 -0.32 -3.80 6.74
N TYR A 228 -0.50 -2.49 6.97
CA TYR A 228 0.63 -1.56 7.07
C TYR A 228 1.51 -1.82 8.29
N LEU A 229 0.91 -2.03 9.47
CA LEU A 229 1.62 -2.40 10.70
C LEU A 229 2.44 -3.67 10.50
N ALA A 230 1.90 -4.64 9.78
CA ALA A 230 2.59 -5.88 9.51
C ALA A 230 3.78 -5.72 8.55
N TYR A 231 3.70 -4.82 7.57
CA TYR A 231 4.87 -4.41 6.80
C TYR A 231 5.99 -3.83 7.69
N PHE A 232 5.66 -3.04 8.71
CA PHE A 232 6.66 -2.53 9.66
C PHE A 232 7.39 -3.66 10.38
N THR A 233 6.72 -4.78 10.63
CA THR A 233 7.29 -5.94 11.33
C THR A 233 7.80 -7.05 10.42
N ASN A 234 7.68 -6.87 9.10
CA ASN A 234 8.23 -7.77 8.08
C ASN A 234 9.46 -7.21 7.33
N PRO A 235 10.51 -6.65 7.99
CA PRO A 235 11.76 -6.40 7.30
C PRO A 235 12.68 -7.63 7.30
N ILE A 236 13.52 -7.71 6.26
CA ILE A 236 14.64 -8.64 6.09
C ILE A 236 15.64 -8.59 7.28
N ASN A 237 15.56 -7.56 8.13
CA ASN A 237 16.40 -7.37 9.32
C ASN A 237 15.66 -7.67 10.63
N SER A 238 16.39 -8.18 11.64
CA SER A 238 15.85 -8.44 12.98
C SER A 238 15.29 -7.17 13.61
N LEU A 239 14.00 -7.19 13.95
CA LEU A 239 13.34 -6.12 14.72
C LEU A 239 13.96 -5.95 16.11
N ASN A 240 13.85 -4.72 16.63
CA ASN A 240 14.24 -4.40 18.00
C ASN A 240 13.48 -5.30 19.01
N PRO A 241 14.17 -5.95 19.96
CA PRO A 241 13.54 -6.87 20.90
C PRO A 241 12.42 -6.25 21.74
N ARG A 242 12.44 -4.93 21.97
CA ARG A 242 11.44 -4.23 22.79
C ARG A 242 10.03 -4.13 22.16
N ILE A 243 9.89 -4.44 20.87
CA ILE A 243 8.61 -4.42 20.17
C ILE A 243 7.71 -5.59 20.63
N VAL A 244 6.57 -5.25 21.22
CA VAL A 244 5.67 -6.20 21.91
C VAL A 244 4.73 -6.95 20.96
N LYS A 245 4.14 -6.27 19.97
CA LYS A 245 3.28 -6.91 18.96
C LYS A 245 4.04 -7.01 17.65
N ARG A 246 4.00 -8.19 17.02
CA ARG A 246 4.59 -8.45 15.70
C ARG A 246 3.57 -9.20 14.86
N PHE A 247 3.41 -8.79 13.61
CA PHE A 247 2.56 -9.48 12.67
C PHE A 247 3.41 -10.37 11.77
N LYS A 248 2.90 -11.55 11.47
CA LYS A 248 3.52 -12.52 10.56
C LYS A 248 2.98 -12.32 9.14
N ASN A 249 3.67 -12.88 8.15
CA ASN A 249 3.22 -12.83 6.75
C ASN A 249 1.80 -13.42 6.53
N SER A 250 1.38 -14.37 7.35
CA SER A 250 0.01 -14.89 7.33
C SER A 250 -1.04 -13.83 7.68
N ASP A 251 -0.77 -13.01 8.70
CA ASP A 251 -1.71 -11.97 9.19
C ASP A 251 -1.96 -10.94 8.08
N ASN A 252 -0.86 -10.62 7.39
CA ASN A 252 -0.77 -9.81 6.19
C ASN A 252 -1.75 -10.28 5.09
N VAL A 253 -1.61 -11.53 4.67
CA VAL A 253 -2.43 -12.14 3.61
C VAL A 253 -3.90 -12.11 3.96
N PHE A 254 -4.25 -12.43 5.21
CA PHE A 254 -5.64 -12.44 5.65
C PHE A 254 -6.24 -11.03 5.73
N ASN A 255 -5.47 -10.02 6.16
CA ASN A 255 -5.92 -8.63 6.15
C ASN A 255 -6.23 -8.14 4.73
N LEU A 256 -5.35 -8.43 3.77
CA LEU A 256 -5.62 -8.09 2.37
C LEU A 256 -6.78 -8.91 1.78
N ALA A 257 -6.90 -10.18 2.14
CA ALA A 257 -8.02 -11.00 1.71
C ALA A 257 -9.37 -10.39 2.15
N ARG A 258 -9.45 -9.88 3.40
CA ARG A 258 -10.62 -9.15 3.90
C ARG A 258 -10.91 -7.89 3.09
N ILE A 259 -9.89 -7.13 2.71
CA ILE A 259 -10.02 -5.95 1.86
C ILE A 259 -10.61 -6.34 0.49
N LEU A 260 -9.97 -7.29 -0.20
CA LEU A 260 -10.38 -7.72 -1.54
C LEU A 260 -11.80 -8.28 -1.54
N TYR A 261 -12.18 -9.04 -0.51
CA TYR A 261 -13.55 -9.52 -0.33
C TYR A 261 -14.55 -8.36 -0.20
N LYS A 262 -14.26 -7.36 0.63
CA LYS A 262 -15.13 -6.20 0.86
C LYS A 262 -15.32 -5.35 -0.38
N LEU A 263 -14.32 -5.31 -1.26
CA LEU A 263 -14.34 -4.59 -2.52
C LEU A 263 -14.89 -5.42 -3.67
N GLU A 264 -15.35 -6.64 -3.39
CA GLU A 264 -15.84 -7.58 -4.39
C GLU A 264 -14.80 -7.93 -5.48
N LEU A 265 -13.51 -7.75 -5.17
CA LEU A 265 -12.37 -8.09 -6.02
C LEU A 265 -12.00 -9.58 -5.86
N TYR A 266 -12.99 -10.44 -6.12
CA TYR A 266 -12.91 -11.88 -5.84
C TYR A 266 -11.81 -12.59 -6.63
N TYR A 267 -11.48 -12.11 -7.82
CA TYR A 267 -10.39 -12.64 -8.62
C TYR A 267 -9.03 -12.48 -7.93
N ASN A 268 -8.73 -11.24 -7.51
CA ASN A 268 -7.51 -10.91 -6.79
C ASN A 268 -7.45 -11.65 -5.45
N LEU A 269 -8.60 -11.80 -4.77
CA LEU A 269 -8.71 -12.54 -3.52
C LEU A 269 -8.30 -14.00 -3.68
N THR A 270 -8.84 -14.70 -4.68
CA THR A 270 -8.53 -16.12 -4.90
C THR A 270 -7.06 -16.32 -5.25
N ASN A 271 -6.48 -15.48 -6.11
CA ASN A 271 -5.06 -15.55 -6.43
C ASN A 271 -4.18 -15.33 -5.20
N LEU A 272 -4.51 -14.32 -4.37
CA LEU A 272 -3.78 -14.03 -3.15
C LEU A 272 -3.82 -15.21 -2.16
N LEU A 273 -4.96 -15.88 -2.02
CA LEU A 273 -5.11 -17.01 -1.12
C LEU A 273 -4.39 -18.26 -1.64
N HIS A 274 -4.34 -18.44 -2.96
CA HIS A 274 -3.61 -19.52 -3.60
C HIS A 274 -2.08 -19.39 -3.42
N ASP A 275 -1.55 -18.16 -3.36
CA ASP A 275 -0.13 -17.91 -3.07
C ASP A 275 0.29 -18.42 -1.66
N VAL A 276 -0.65 -18.60 -0.74
CA VAL A 276 -0.39 -19.06 0.64
C VAL A 276 -0.85 -20.50 0.88
N ASP A 277 -1.93 -20.91 0.23
CA ASP A 277 -2.43 -22.28 0.27
C ASP A 277 -2.78 -22.74 -1.14
N ALA A 278 -1.86 -23.49 -1.74
CA ALA A 278 -2.02 -24.03 -3.10
C ALA A 278 -3.24 -24.97 -3.23
N ASN A 279 -3.80 -25.46 -2.12
CA ASN A 279 -5.02 -26.26 -2.13
C ASN A 279 -6.30 -25.43 -1.97
N TRP A 280 -6.18 -24.09 -1.94
CA TRP A 280 -7.36 -23.22 -1.93
C TRP A 280 -8.22 -23.55 -3.16
N PRO A 281 -9.53 -23.87 -2.97
CA PRO A 281 -10.35 -24.42 -4.04
C PRO A 281 -10.43 -23.44 -5.22
N TYR A 282 -9.85 -23.87 -6.34
CA TYR A 282 -9.99 -23.23 -7.63
C TYR A 282 -11.38 -23.59 -8.17
N ASN A 283 -12.36 -22.73 -7.97
CA ASN A 283 -13.65 -22.91 -8.65
C ASN A 283 -13.65 -22.10 -9.95
N ASN A 284 -14.00 -22.78 -11.03
CA ASN A 284 -14.15 -22.28 -12.39
C ASN A 284 -14.67 -20.84 -12.41
N TRP A 285 -13.92 -19.97 -13.09
CA TRP A 285 -14.09 -18.52 -13.11
C TRP A 285 -15.39 -18.16 -13.84
N GLY A 286 -16.49 -18.20 -13.12
CA GLY A 286 -17.83 -17.86 -13.59
C GLY A 286 -18.68 -17.23 -12.48
N ASN A 287 -19.99 -17.11 -12.74
CA ASN A 287 -20.93 -16.34 -11.94
C ASN A 287 -21.07 -16.74 -10.45
N ASN A 288 -20.48 -17.87 -10.04
CA ASN A 288 -20.63 -18.44 -8.69
C ASN A 288 -19.44 -18.16 -7.74
N ILE A 289 -18.39 -17.46 -8.19
CA ILE A 289 -17.19 -17.19 -7.38
C ILE A 289 -17.52 -16.53 -6.03
N LYS A 290 -18.53 -15.65 -6.00
CA LYS A 290 -19.04 -14.98 -4.80
C LYS A 290 -19.71 -15.95 -3.81
N ILE A 291 -20.42 -16.96 -4.32
CA ILE A 291 -21.11 -17.98 -3.52
C ILE A 291 -20.10 -18.98 -2.96
N ASP A 292 -19.12 -19.38 -3.76
CA ASP A 292 -18.09 -20.34 -3.39
C ASP A 292 -17.12 -19.78 -2.35
N ILE A 293 -16.68 -18.52 -2.51
CA ILE A 293 -15.86 -17.84 -1.50
C ILE A 293 -16.65 -17.68 -0.20
N LYS A 294 -17.93 -17.30 -0.27
CA LYS A 294 -18.81 -17.20 0.91
C LYS A 294 -19.03 -18.56 1.57
N TRP A 295 -19.10 -19.64 0.79
CA TRP A 295 -19.23 -21.02 1.29
C TRP A 295 -17.94 -21.50 1.97
N VAL A 296 -16.77 -21.30 1.37
CA VAL A 296 -15.46 -21.65 1.96
C VAL A 296 -15.23 -20.87 3.26
N TYR A 297 -15.55 -19.57 3.24
CA TYR A 297 -15.52 -18.69 4.41
C TYR A 297 -16.45 -19.18 5.54
N ASN A 298 -17.64 -19.68 5.19
CA ASN A 298 -18.66 -20.09 6.16
C ASN A 298 -18.53 -21.55 6.64
N ASN A 299 -17.89 -22.46 5.89
CA ASN A 299 -18.06 -23.91 6.11
C ASN A 299 -16.76 -24.72 6.32
N GLN A 300 -15.55 -24.19 6.10
CA GLN A 300 -14.32 -24.96 6.34
C GLN A 300 -13.68 -24.66 7.71
N ASN A 301 -13.99 -25.48 8.72
CA ASN A 301 -13.56 -25.31 10.12
C ASN A 301 -12.03 -25.16 10.35
N ALA A 302 -11.16 -25.65 9.45
CA ALA A 302 -9.71 -25.48 9.55
C ALA A 302 -9.20 -24.09 9.09
N ILE A 303 -9.92 -23.44 8.17
CA ILE A 303 -9.67 -22.06 7.69
C ILE A 303 -10.45 -21.06 8.57
N LYS A 304 -11.59 -21.51 9.11
CA LYS A 304 -12.43 -20.78 10.06
C LYS A 304 -11.71 -20.48 11.38
N SER A 305 -10.87 -21.37 11.92
CA SER A 305 -10.26 -21.14 13.26
C SER A 305 -9.23 -20.01 13.26
N LYS A 306 -8.38 -19.88 12.23
CA LYS A 306 -7.39 -18.78 12.14
C LYS A 306 -8.00 -17.44 11.75
N PHE A 307 -9.08 -17.45 10.95
CA PHE A 307 -9.74 -16.22 10.49
C PHE A 307 -10.75 -15.65 11.52
N TYR A 308 -11.46 -16.52 12.26
CA TYR A 308 -12.36 -16.07 13.33
C TYR A 308 -11.61 -15.71 14.62
N GLU A 309 -10.56 -16.43 15.05
CA GLU A 309 -9.79 -16.02 16.26
C GLU A 309 -9.25 -14.60 16.15
N PHE A 310 -8.93 -14.13 14.94
CA PHE A 310 -8.41 -12.78 14.70
C PHE A 310 -9.51 -11.70 14.60
N LEU A 311 -10.76 -12.10 14.32
CA LEU A 311 -11.93 -11.20 14.34
C LEU A 311 -12.64 -11.21 15.71
N SER A 312 -12.46 -12.25 16.52
CA SER A 312 -13.10 -12.43 17.83
C SER A 312 -12.19 -12.22 19.03
N THR A 313 -10.89 -11.92 18.82
CA THR A 313 -9.98 -11.45 19.88
C THR A 313 -9.26 -10.21 19.35
N GLN A 314 -9.46 -8.99 19.86
CA GLN A 314 -9.94 -8.47 21.14
C GLN A 314 -10.52 -7.05 20.94
N PRO A 315 -11.01 -6.41 22.01
CA PRO A 315 -12.36 -6.45 22.58
C PRO A 315 -13.48 -5.99 21.62
#